data_AF-A0A0A9CXW0-F1
#
_entry.id   AF-A0A0A9CXW0-F1
#
_cell.length_a   1.000
_cell.length_b   1.000
_cell.length_c   1.000
_cell.angle_alpha   90.00
_cell.angle_beta   90.00
_cell.angle_gamma   90.00
#
_symmetry.space_group_name_H-M   'P 1'
#
loop_
_entity.id
_entity.type
_entity.pdbx_description
1 polymer ?
#
loop_
_entity_poly.entity_id
_entity_poly.type
_entity_poly.pdbx_seq_one_letter_code
_entity_poly.pdbx_strand_id
1 'polypeptide(L)'
;MEAFCAEEGRLLTAVLKPRLGASSDARWLVDERLGTAYDAAESAAVAALAASCVGENPSLRPSMADVVRTLEQSAQGSISTVGKISDGHGKV
;
A
#
# COMPACT_ATOMS: atom_id res chain seq x y z
N MET A 1 -6.24 -1.44 -18.45
CA MET A 1 -5.11 -0.52 -18.71
C MET A 1 -3.91 -1.07 -17.97
N GLU A 2 -2.88 -1.53 -18.68
CA GLU A 2 -1.65 -2.02 -18.05
C GLU A 2 -0.67 -0.87 -17.87
N ALA A 3 0.06 -0.83 -16.75
CA ALA A 3 1.04 0.21 -16.47
C ALA A 3 2.34 -0.07 -17.24
N PHE A 4 2.32 0.22 -18.54
CA PHE A 4 3.44 0.07 -19.46
C PHE A 4 4.23 1.38 -19.60
N CYS A 5 5.55 1.31 -19.50
CA CYS A 5 6.44 2.43 -19.77
C CYS A 5 7.06 2.26 -21.17
N ALA A 6 6.75 3.18 -22.08
CA ALA A 6 7.19 3.10 -23.47
C ALA A 6 8.70 3.33 -23.65
N GLU A 7 9.29 4.22 -22.84
CA GLU A 7 10.73 4.50 -22.83
C GLU A 7 11.56 3.28 -22.42
N GLU A 8 11.13 2.57 -21.37
CA GLU A 8 11.86 1.41 -20.86
C GLU A 8 11.43 0.07 -21.49
N GLY A 9 10.35 0.08 -22.28
CA GLY A 9 9.78 -1.10 -22.92
C GLY A 9 9.30 -2.17 -21.94
N ARG A 10 8.88 -1.79 -20.72
CA ARG A 10 8.58 -2.72 -19.63
C ARG A 10 7.30 -2.35 -18.88
N LEU A 11 6.67 -3.37 -18.29
CA LEU A 11 5.54 -3.22 -17.38
C LEU A 11 6.03 -2.89 -15.97
N LEU A 12 5.28 -2.05 -15.25
CA LEU A 12 5.52 -1.74 -13.85
C LEU A 12 5.61 -3.01 -13.00
N THR A 13 4.77 -4.01 -13.29
CA THR A 13 4.77 -5.31 -12.61
C THR A 13 6.09 -6.05 -12.78
N ALA A 14 6.73 -5.98 -13.94
CA ALA A 14 8.01 -6.63 -14.16
C ALA A 14 9.13 -6.02 -13.29
N VAL A 15 9.05 -4.72 -12.99
CA VAL A 15 9.99 -4.01 -12.12
C VAL A 15 9.65 -4.24 -10.64
N LEU A 16 8.36 -4.20 -10.29
CA LEU A 16 7.88 -4.29 -8.92
C LEU A 16 7.78 -5.73 -8.38
N LYS A 17 7.60 -6.75 -9.22
CA LYS A 17 7.46 -8.15 -8.77
C LYS A 17 8.67 -8.69 -7.98
N PRO A 18 9.93 -8.50 -8.41
CA PRO A 18 11.09 -8.87 -7.58
C PRO A 18 11.25 -8.00 -6.34
N ARG A 19 10.60 -6.84 -6.32
CA ARG A 19 10.60 -5.87 -5.23
C ARG A 19 9.50 -6.19 -4.19
N LEU A 20 8.33 -6.66 -4.59
CA LEU A 20 7.20 -6.92 -3.70
C LEU A 20 7.03 -8.41 -3.37
N GLY A 21 8.02 -9.25 -3.70
CA GLY A 21 7.97 -10.68 -3.42
C GLY A 21 7.87 -10.96 -1.91
N ALA A 22 7.06 -11.94 -1.53
CA ALA A 22 6.65 -12.28 -0.15
C ALA A 22 7.78 -12.54 0.88
N SER A 23 9.03 -12.61 0.44
CA SER A 23 10.22 -12.82 1.27
C SER A 23 11.17 -11.62 1.32
N SER A 24 10.79 -10.49 0.70
CA SER A 24 11.65 -9.31 0.66
C SER A 24 11.39 -8.48 1.91
N ASP A 25 12.45 -8.15 2.66
CA ASP A 25 12.35 -7.28 3.84
C ASP A 25 11.64 -5.98 3.48
N ALA A 26 10.40 -5.77 3.93
CA ALA A 26 9.63 -4.57 3.58
C ALA A 26 10.37 -3.26 3.93
N ARG A 27 11.36 -3.32 4.83
CA ARG A 27 12.27 -2.23 5.19
C ARG A 27 12.91 -1.51 4.02
N TRP A 28 13.27 -2.20 2.94
CA TRP A 28 13.90 -1.53 1.79
C TRP A 28 12.88 -0.93 0.81
N LEU A 29 11.58 -1.25 0.97
CA LEU A 29 10.47 -0.62 0.23
C LEU A 29 9.97 0.67 0.89
N VAL A 30 10.19 0.82 2.20
CA VAL A 30 9.75 1.99 2.98
C VAL A 30 10.68 3.17 2.71
N ASP A 31 10.11 4.37 2.62
CA ASP A 31 10.88 5.61 2.45
C ASP A 31 11.94 5.75 3.56
N GLU A 32 13.20 5.85 3.17
CA GLU A 32 14.34 5.96 4.09
C GLU A 32 14.21 7.16 5.06
N ARG A 33 13.51 8.23 4.64
CA ARG A 33 13.24 9.43 5.46
C ARG A 33 12.37 9.12 6.68
N LEU A 34 11.62 8.01 6.67
CA LEU A 34 10.86 7.56 7.84
C LEU A 34 11.76 6.96 8.92
N GLY A 35 13.01 6.55 8.61
CA GLY A 35 13.95 6.01 9.60
C GLY A 35 13.38 4.82 10.36
N THR A 36 13.06 5.00 11.65
CA THR A 36 12.37 4.00 12.49
C THR A 36 10.95 4.43 12.90
N ALA A 37 10.43 5.51 12.33
CA ALA A 37 9.11 6.08 12.61
C ALA A 37 8.01 5.37 11.81
N TYR A 38 8.04 4.04 11.79
CA TYR A 38 7.00 3.19 11.22
C TYR A 38 7.00 1.83 11.92
N ASP A 39 5.85 1.19 11.96
CA ASP A 39 5.75 -0.18 12.42
C ASP A 39 6.09 -1.16 11.28
N ALA A 40 7.03 -2.07 11.55
CA ALA A 40 7.53 -3.00 10.53
C ALA A 40 6.44 -3.98 10.08
N ALA A 41 5.56 -4.41 10.97
CA ALA A 41 4.46 -5.33 10.65
C ALA A 41 3.38 -4.63 9.82
N GLU A 42 3.01 -3.38 10.17
CA GLU A 42 2.12 -2.54 9.36
C GLU A 42 2.72 -2.35 7.95
N SER A 43 4.03 -2.06 7.84
CA SER A 43 4.69 -1.90 6.54
C SER A 43 4.68 -3.16 5.69
N ALA A 44 4.88 -4.33 6.31
CA ALA A 44 4.87 -5.61 5.61
C ALA A 44 3.45 -5.95 5.11
N ALA A 45 2.43 -5.68 5.91
CA ALA A 45 1.03 -5.86 5.51
C ALA A 45 0.64 -4.93 4.36
N VAL A 46 1.04 -3.66 4.42
CA VAL A 46 0.80 -2.68 3.33
C VAL A 46 1.55 -3.09 2.06
N ALA A 47 2.79 -3.58 2.15
CA ALA A 47 3.54 -4.08 1.00
C ALA A 47 2.86 -5.30 0.34
N ALA A 48 2.35 -6.24 1.13
CA ALA A 48 1.60 -7.39 0.62
C ALA A 48 0.28 -6.97 -0.07
N LEU A 49 -0.42 -5.98 0.49
CA LEU A 49 -1.61 -5.40 -0.14
C LEU A 49 -1.26 -4.72 -1.47
N ALA A 50 -0.19 -3.92 -1.49
CA ALA A 50 0.29 -3.28 -2.71
C ALA A 50 0.63 -4.30 -3.81
N ALA A 51 1.25 -5.44 -3.44
CA ALA A 51 1.58 -6.52 -4.37
C ALA A 51 0.33 -7.09 -5.04
N SER A 52 -0.73 -7.28 -4.26
CA SER A 52 -2.04 -7.76 -4.73
C SER A 52 -2.71 -6.75 -5.67
N CYS A 53 -2.57 -5.45 -5.40
CA CYS A 53 -3.11 -4.37 -6.25
C CYS A 53 -2.41 -4.27 -7.61
N VAL A 54 -1.08 -4.45 -7.65
CA VAL A 54 -0.31 -4.34 -8.89
C VAL A 54 -0.18 -5.65 -9.65
N GLY A 55 -0.71 -6.77 -9.15
CA GLY A 55 -0.57 -8.08 -9.80
C GLY A 55 -0.96 -8.10 -11.29
N GLU A 56 -0.26 -8.93 -12.07
CA GLU A 56 -0.46 -9.08 -13.53
C GLU A 56 -1.89 -9.51 -13.87
N ASN A 57 -2.49 -10.39 -13.05
CA ASN A 57 -3.84 -10.85 -13.27
C ASN A 57 -4.87 -9.85 -12.67
N PRO A 58 -5.65 -9.15 -13.51
CA PRO A 58 -6.62 -8.16 -13.03
C PRO A 58 -7.75 -8.77 -12.20
N SER A 59 -8.10 -10.04 -12.39
CA SER A 59 -9.18 -10.68 -11.62
C SER A 59 -8.77 -11.06 -10.20
N LEU A 60 -7.47 -11.06 -9.89
CA LEU A 60 -6.94 -11.30 -8.54
C LEU A 60 -6.75 -10.00 -7.75
N ARG A 61 -6.94 -8.83 -8.38
CA ARG A 61 -6.80 -7.54 -7.71
C ARG A 61 -7.98 -7.34 -6.75
N PRO A 62 -7.72 -6.93 -5.50
CA PRO A 62 -8.79 -6.67 -4.54
C PRO A 62 -9.67 -5.51 -4.99
N SER A 63 -10.94 -5.51 -4.55
CA SER A 63 -11.80 -4.35 -4.72
C SER A 63 -11.32 -3.20 -3.84
N MET A 64 -11.64 -1.95 -4.20
CA MET A 64 -11.27 -0.81 -3.34
C MET A 64 -11.89 -0.88 -1.95
N ALA A 65 -13.05 -1.52 -1.80
CA ALA A 65 -13.66 -1.76 -0.49
C ALA A 65 -12.81 -2.71 0.36
N ASP A 66 -12.23 -3.75 -0.25
CA ASP A 66 -11.33 -4.67 0.43
C ASP A 66 -10.00 -3.99 0.75
N VAL A 67 -9.46 -3.18 -0.17
CA VAL A 67 -8.23 -2.39 0.06
C VAL A 67 -8.38 -1.48 1.28
N VAL A 68 -9.45 -0.69 1.33
CA VAL A 68 -9.70 0.22 2.47
C VAL A 68 -9.85 -0.58 3.76
N ARG A 69 -10.63 -1.65 3.75
CA ARG A 69 -10.80 -2.51 4.93
C ARG A 69 -9.48 -3.09 5.42
N THR A 70 -8.62 -3.58 4.52
CA THR A 70 -7.31 -4.12 4.88
C THR A 70 -6.40 -3.03 5.44
N LEU A 71 -6.39 -1.82 4.87
CA LEU A 71 -5.63 -0.69 5.40
C LEU A 71 -6.11 -0.28 6.80
N GLU A 72 -7.42 -0.17 7.00
CA GLU A 72 -8.04 0.14 8.28
C GLU A 72 -7.79 -0.93 9.35
N GLN A 73 -7.48 -2.16 8.96
CA GLN A 73 -7.13 -3.25 9.88
C GLN A 73 -5.62 -3.33 10.13
N SER A 74 -4.82 -3.06 9.10
CA SER A 74 -3.38 -3.26 9.11
C SER A 74 -2.58 -2.02 9.53
N ALA A 75 -3.18 -0.83 9.51
CA ALA A 75 -2.56 0.42 9.92
C ALA A 75 -3.27 1.05 11.14
N GLN A 76 -3.94 0.23 11.97
CA GLN A 76 -4.71 0.70 13.12
C GLN A 76 -3.88 1.45 14.16
N GLY A 77 -2.61 1.06 14.35
CA GLY A 77 -1.71 1.73 15.27
C GLY A 77 -1.40 3.16 14.83
N SER A 78 -1.24 3.36 13.53
CA SER A 78 -0.93 4.67 12.93
C SER A 78 -2.17 5.55 12.71
N ILE A 79 -3.31 4.98 12.29
CA ILE A 79 -4.55 5.73 11.95
C ILE A 79 -5.28 6.27 13.18
N SER A 80 -5.18 5.60 14.33
CA SER A 80 -5.87 6.04 15.57
C SER A 80 -5.46 7.45 16.04
N THR A 81 -4.28 7.94 15.60
CA THR A 81 -3.77 9.28 15.91
C THR A 81 -4.49 10.42 15.19
N VAL A 82 -5.20 10.13 14.08
CA VAL A 82 -5.86 11.13 13.21
C VAL A 82 -7.38 11.26 13.49
N GLY A 83 -7.96 10.38 14.30
CA GLY A 83 -9.41 10.21 14.41
C GLY A 83 -10.24 11.27 15.16
N LYS A 84 -9.72 12.45 15.52
CA LYS A 84 -10.49 13.42 16.34
C LYS A 84 -10.36 14.90 15.95
N ILE A 85 -10.51 15.29 14.68
CA ILE A 85 -10.50 16.74 14.34
C ILE A 85 -11.52 17.14 13.25
N SER A 86 -12.70 16.53 13.15
CA SER A 86 -13.72 17.15 12.29
C SER A 86 -15.15 16.93 12.76
N ASP A 87 -15.55 17.68 13.79
CA ASP A 87 -16.96 17.97 14.03
C ASP A 87 -17.42 19.02 13.00
N GLY A 88 -17.98 18.56 11.89
CA GLY A 88 -18.58 19.42 10.88
C GLY A 88 -19.84 20.09 11.42
N HIS A 89 -19.70 21.22 12.11
CA HIS A 89 -20.84 22.06 12.47
C HIS A 89 -21.20 23.01 11.32
N GLY A 90 -21.87 22.48 10.30
CA GLY A 90 -22.58 23.30 9.32
C GLY A 90 -23.91 23.75 9.91
N LYS A 91 -23.99 24.97 10.45
CA LYS A 91 -25.28 25.58 10.79
C LYS A 91 -26.07 25.85 9.50
N VAL A 92 -27.22 25.20 9.41
CA VAL A 92 -28.37 25.71 8.64
C VAL A 92 -28.96 26.96 9.30
#